data_AF-A0ABD8AP41-F1
#
_entry.id   AF-A0ABD8AP41-F1
#
_cell.length_a   1.000
_cell.length_b   1.000
_cell.length_c   1.000
_cell.angle_alpha   90.00
_cell.angle_beta   90.00
_cell.angle_gamma   90.00
#
_symmetry.space_group_name_H-M   'P 1'
#
loop_
_entity.id
_entity.type
_entity.pdbx_description
1 polymer ?
#
loop_
_entity_poly.entity_id
_entity_poly.type
_entity_poly.pdbx_seq_one_letter_code
_entity_poly.pdbx_strand_id
1 'polypeptide(L)'
;MDLQQLLTIPILSKAKVIAGHRGLNRLVQSINIMDAPDIVQFLKPGDMLLTNGYILKDRPDAHLAFITDMHAIGCAALAVKTQRFSLELSPQLLATADRLGFPIIELSEIDNTLGEIFQHSISAILQNKTHELHYALSIHKQFSTMVMQGKGIPSIVDTLSQLLSSPVLLLGSKKQITASSHYAQQMDHQSLAAPLLTFIDEHPSFHTAISICLLTADKYRHAELHPIFTDRHEGYLIALYDSSASSKLSTLALEQAVNVIGLELTKKQAVKERSRRYKNEYFSDLIQGFIRSEQEALHRGKKYGLQAKGSSVLIIAKKDESLAGIPKQNSTPSGEERFISERDANYELIKQEFARLDLSFVMFTKNDQFGILVFLAESSWDEHTVVQQLERMAINLYTESQLSLSFGIGNSYTNVLDIGLSYKEAVKALQSGYQMRKTRFAHSYQTMDISRLLRMIPHDEMLQFHQETFKPFNDRDPNERSELMKTLSSFYENHCQIVDTAKELFVHRNTVIYRLEKCEKLTGRNIKDPMESLRFRLAFALESLLNVNPAPSEANHTS
;
A
#
# COMPACT_ATOMS: atom_id res chain seq x y z
N MET A 1 -14.67 -36.02 -15.26
CA MET A 1 -16.04 -36.40 -14.89
C MET A 1 -15.91 -37.22 -13.62
N ASP A 2 -16.77 -37.04 -12.62
CA ASP A 2 -16.75 -37.97 -11.49
C ASP A 2 -17.30 -39.34 -11.92
N LEU A 3 -16.94 -40.39 -11.18
CA LEU A 3 -17.32 -41.76 -11.53
C LEU A 3 -18.84 -41.95 -11.44
N GLN A 4 -19.50 -41.32 -10.47
CA GLN A 4 -20.95 -41.35 -10.32
C GLN A 4 -21.67 -40.84 -11.57
N GLN A 5 -21.27 -39.68 -12.09
CA GLN A 5 -21.76 -39.11 -13.34
C GLN A 5 -21.44 -40.04 -14.51
N LEU A 6 -20.22 -40.57 -14.58
CA LEU A 6 -19.84 -41.47 -15.67
C LEU A 6 -20.75 -42.72 -15.73
N LEU A 7 -21.13 -43.28 -14.58
CA LEU A 7 -22.04 -44.43 -14.51
C LEU A 7 -23.48 -44.12 -14.95
N THR A 8 -23.87 -42.84 -15.04
CA THR A 8 -25.19 -42.45 -15.54
C THR A 8 -25.28 -42.40 -17.06
N ILE A 9 -24.16 -42.52 -17.79
CA ILE A 9 -24.20 -42.51 -19.26
C ILE A 9 -24.93 -43.75 -19.79
N PRO A 10 -25.65 -43.67 -20.92
CA PRO A 10 -26.49 -44.77 -21.41
C PRO A 10 -25.77 -46.11 -21.54
N ILE A 11 -24.50 -46.11 -22.00
CA ILE A 11 -23.69 -47.32 -22.22
C ILE A 11 -23.33 -48.05 -20.91
N LEU A 12 -23.32 -47.34 -19.77
CA LEU A 12 -23.01 -47.89 -18.44
C LEU A 12 -24.24 -48.01 -17.54
N SER A 13 -25.45 -47.78 -18.06
CA SER A 13 -26.70 -47.81 -17.28
C SER A 13 -26.97 -49.15 -16.56
N LYS A 14 -26.46 -50.26 -17.09
CA LYS A 14 -26.53 -51.60 -16.47
C LYS A 14 -25.28 -51.98 -15.65
N ALA A 15 -24.30 -51.08 -15.51
CA ALA A 15 -23.13 -51.32 -14.69
C ALA A 15 -23.52 -51.36 -13.21
N LYS A 16 -22.93 -52.28 -12.45
CA LYS A 16 -23.21 -52.43 -11.02
C LYS A 16 -21.95 -52.21 -10.19
N VAL A 17 -22.03 -51.35 -9.19
CA VAL A 17 -20.92 -51.19 -8.24
C VAL A 17 -20.98 -52.35 -7.25
N ILE A 18 -19.94 -53.19 -7.22
CA ILE A 18 -19.90 -54.40 -6.39
C ILE A 18 -19.09 -54.21 -5.11
N ALA A 19 -18.17 -53.25 -5.08
CA ALA A 19 -17.42 -52.83 -3.89
C ALA A 19 -16.90 -51.39 -4.06
N GLY A 20 -16.48 -50.77 -2.96
CA GLY A 20 -15.81 -49.46 -2.97
C GLY A 20 -16.76 -48.27 -3.13
N HIS A 21 -18.02 -48.40 -2.71
CA HIS A 21 -19.08 -47.38 -2.89
C HIS A 21 -18.71 -45.97 -2.40
N ARG A 22 -17.81 -45.86 -1.41
CA ARG A 22 -17.33 -44.56 -0.89
C ARG A 22 -16.48 -43.78 -1.91
N GLY A 23 -15.97 -44.43 -2.96
CA GLY A 23 -15.11 -43.83 -3.97
C GLY A 23 -15.83 -43.33 -5.23
N LEU A 24 -17.16 -43.25 -5.24
CA LEU A 24 -17.91 -42.83 -6.45
C LEU A 24 -17.69 -41.36 -6.85
N ASN A 25 -17.17 -40.55 -5.94
CA ASN A 25 -16.77 -39.17 -6.21
C ASN A 25 -15.37 -39.04 -6.85
N ARG A 26 -14.65 -40.15 -7.08
CA ARG A 26 -13.33 -40.12 -7.73
C ARG A 26 -13.46 -39.60 -9.16
N LEU A 27 -12.52 -38.73 -9.55
CA LEU A 27 -12.47 -38.17 -10.90
C LEU A 27 -11.90 -39.19 -11.89
N VAL A 28 -12.69 -39.54 -12.91
CA VAL A 28 -12.23 -40.29 -14.07
C VAL A 28 -11.69 -39.31 -15.11
N GLN A 29 -10.40 -39.42 -15.39
CA GLN A 29 -9.69 -38.56 -16.35
C GLN A 29 -9.49 -39.24 -17.71
N SER A 30 -9.28 -40.56 -17.69
CA SER A 30 -9.09 -41.42 -18.84
C SER A 30 -9.58 -42.84 -18.50
N ILE A 31 -9.69 -43.67 -19.53
CA ILE A 31 -10.12 -45.06 -19.44
C ILE A 31 -9.09 -45.87 -20.21
N ASN A 32 -8.73 -47.05 -19.72
CA ASN A 32 -7.80 -47.96 -20.38
C ASN A 32 -8.41 -49.35 -20.44
N ILE A 33 -7.96 -50.18 -21.38
CA ILE A 33 -8.37 -51.59 -21.48
C ILE A 33 -7.15 -52.45 -21.14
N MET A 34 -7.36 -53.45 -20.28
CA MET A 34 -6.33 -54.42 -19.93
C MET A 34 -6.16 -55.46 -21.04
N ASP A 35 -4.96 -55.55 -21.57
CA ASP A 35 -4.50 -56.55 -22.54
C ASP A 35 -3.33 -57.41 -22.02
N ALA A 36 -2.59 -56.93 -21.01
CA ALA A 36 -1.47 -57.62 -20.37
C ALA A 36 -1.47 -57.46 -18.81
N PRO A 37 -0.85 -58.39 -18.06
CA PRO A 37 -0.83 -58.37 -16.59
C PRO A 37 0.02 -57.25 -15.97
N ASP A 38 1.00 -56.73 -16.71
CA ASP A 38 1.91 -55.65 -16.31
C ASP A 38 1.32 -54.24 -16.52
N ILE A 39 0.06 -54.14 -16.94
CA ILE A 39 -0.65 -52.87 -17.21
C ILE A 39 -0.53 -51.85 -16.07
N VAL A 40 -0.41 -52.32 -14.82
CA VAL A 40 -0.30 -51.48 -13.63
C VAL A 40 0.84 -50.47 -13.73
N GLN A 41 1.95 -50.84 -14.38
CA GLN A 41 3.11 -49.96 -14.56
C GLN A 41 2.85 -48.78 -15.50
N PHE A 42 1.81 -48.87 -16.33
CA PHE A 42 1.44 -47.87 -17.34
C PHE A 42 0.22 -47.03 -16.95
N LEU A 43 -0.46 -47.38 -15.84
CA LEU A 43 -1.60 -46.65 -15.33
C LEU A 43 -1.21 -45.30 -14.74
N LYS A 44 -2.13 -44.34 -14.85
CA LYS A 44 -1.97 -42.98 -14.33
C LYS A 44 -3.05 -42.66 -13.29
N PRO A 45 -2.81 -41.66 -12.42
CA PRO A 45 -3.84 -41.16 -11.52
C PRO A 45 -5.12 -40.78 -12.28
N GLY A 46 -6.28 -41.24 -11.80
CA GLY A 46 -7.58 -40.97 -12.43
C GLY A 46 -7.99 -41.90 -13.58
N ASP A 47 -7.22 -42.95 -13.88
CA ASP A 47 -7.60 -43.96 -14.87
C ASP A 47 -8.70 -44.90 -14.36
N MET A 48 -9.69 -45.21 -15.20
CA MET A 48 -10.56 -46.37 -15.01
C MET A 48 -10.10 -47.51 -15.91
N LEU A 49 -9.79 -48.67 -15.33
CA LEU A 49 -9.35 -49.84 -16.09
C LEU A 49 -10.53 -50.74 -16.45
N LEU A 50 -10.69 -51.06 -17.72
CA LEU A 50 -11.65 -52.03 -18.25
C LEU A 50 -10.97 -53.38 -18.46
N THR A 51 -11.57 -54.46 -18.00
CA THR A 51 -11.04 -55.81 -18.24
C THR A 51 -12.14 -56.85 -18.43
N ASN A 52 -11.88 -57.86 -19.26
CA ASN A 52 -12.77 -59.02 -19.35
C ASN A 52 -12.50 -60.03 -18.21
N GLY A 53 -11.52 -59.77 -17.35
CA GLY A 53 -11.17 -60.65 -16.23
C GLY A 53 -10.35 -61.89 -16.61
N TYR A 54 -10.13 -62.17 -17.90
CA TYR A 54 -9.38 -63.33 -18.37
C TYR A 54 -7.97 -63.41 -17.76
N ILE A 55 -7.21 -62.31 -17.83
CA ILE A 55 -5.83 -62.25 -17.32
C ILE A 55 -5.77 -62.36 -15.79
N LEU A 56 -6.85 -61.95 -15.12
CA LEU A 56 -6.95 -62.04 -13.67
C LEU A 56 -7.35 -63.46 -13.23
N LYS A 57 -8.10 -64.22 -14.05
CA LYS A 57 -8.63 -65.54 -13.69
C LYS A 57 -7.56 -66.52 -13.22
N ASP A 58 -6.42 -66.57 -13.91
CA ASP A 58 -5.37 -67.56 -13.65
C ASP A 58 -4.43 -67.16 -12.49
N ARG A 59 -4.69 -66.03 -11.82
CA ARG A 59 -3.87 -65.50 -10.71
C ARG A 59 -4.71 -64.93 -9.56
N PRO A 60 -5.52 -65.76 -8.87
CA PRO A 60 -6.35 -65.32 -7.75
C PRO A 60 -5.53 -64.67 -6.61
N ASP A 61 -4.34 -65.20 -6.34
CA ASP A 61 -3.43 -64.68 -5.29
C ASP A 61 -2.93 -63.26 -5.57
N ALA A 62 -2.94 -62.83 -6.83
CA ALA A 62 -2.45 -61.52 -7.27
C ALA A 62 -3.53 -60.43 -7.29
N HIS A 63 -4.82 -60.77 -7.18
CA HIS A 63 -5.92 -59.79 -7.27
C HIS A 63 -5.81 -58.71 -6.20
N LEU A 64 -5.44 -59.10 -4.98
CA LEU A 64 -5.35 -58.19 -3.84
C LEU A 64 -4.22 -57.16 -4.04
N ALA A 65 -3.05 -57.62 -4.47
CA ALA A 65 -1.92 -56.75 -4.80
C ALA A 65 -2.31 -55.79 -5.93
N PHE A 66 -2.94 -56.31 -6.99
CA PHE A 66 -3.36 -55.53 -8.15
C PHE A 66 -4.26 -54.33 -7.79
N ILE A 67 -5.31 -54.54 -6.98
CA ILE A 67 -6.19 -53.45 -6.54
C ILE A 67 -5.46 -52.47 -5.62
N THR A 68 -4.59 -52.98 -4.74
CA THR A 68 -3.82 -52.14 -3.82
C THR A 68 -2.85 -51.23 -4.60
N ASP A 69 -2.20 -51.76 -5.63
CA ASP A 69 -1.28 -51.01 -6.49
C ASP A 69 -2.03 -49.96 -7.32
N MET A 70 -3.16 -50.34 -7.93
CA MET A 70 -4.03 -49.39 -8.64
C MET A 70 -4.51 -48.25 -7.73
N HIS A 71 -4.89 -48.57 -6.49
CA HIS A 71 -5.28 -47.58 -5.50
C HIS A 71 -4.11 -46.65 -5.14
N ALA A 72 -2.91 -47.20 -4.93
CA ALA A 72 -1.70 -46.43 -4.60
C ALA A 72 -1.29 -45.47 -5.73
N ILE A 73 -1.47 -45.86 -6.99
CA ILE A 73 -1.28 -44.99 -8.17
C ILE A 73 -2.33 -43.86 -8.21
N GLY A 74 -3.47 -44.04 -7.54
CA GLY A 74 -4.58 -43.09 -7.57
C GLY A 74 -5.54 -43.34 -8.73
N CYS A 75 -5.65 -44.56 -9.23
CA CYS A 75 -6.66 -44.92 -10.24
C CYS A 75 -8.08 -44.63 -9.75
N ALA A 76 -8.99 -44.38 -10.68
CA ALA A 76 -10.38 -44.03 -10.38
C ALA A 76 -11.22 -45.27 -10.04
N ALA A 77 -11.13 -46.34 -10.83
CA ALA A 77 -11.89 -47.58 -10.61
C ALA A 77 -11.36 -48.77 -11.45
N LEU A 78 -11.77 -49.98 -11.07
CA LEU A 78 -11.67 -51.19 -11.90
C LEU A 78 -13.06 -51.59 -12.38
N ALA A 79 -13.24 -51.72 -13.69
CA ALA A 79 -14.49 -52.20 -14.28
C ALA A 79 -14.26 -53.53 -15.02
N VAL A 80 -14.97 -54.57 -14.61
CA VAL A 80 -14.68 -55.96 -14.99
C VAL A 80 -15.94 -56.69 -15.47
N LYS A 81 -15.81 -57.53 -16.50
CA LYS A 81 -16.84 -58.51 -16.90
C LYS A 81 -16.56 -59.86 -16.27
N THR A 82 -17.02 -60.10 -15.04
CA THR A 82 -16.72 -61.36 -14.33
C THR A 82 -17.37 -62.60 -14.96
N GLN A 83 -18.58 -62.48 -15.51
CA GLN A 83 -19.35 -63.64 -16.01
C GLN A 83 -18.80 -64.23 -17.31
N ARG A 84 -18.09 -63.43 -18.13
CA ARG A 84 -17.60 -63.88 -19.45
C ARG A 84 -16.62 -65.04 -19.38
N PHE A 85 -15.77 -65.07 -18.35
CA PHE A 85 -14.78 -66.11 -18.14
C PHE A 85 -14.91 -66.80 -16.77
N SER A 86 -16.02 -66.56 -16.06
CA SER A 86 -16.26 -67.04 -14.69
C SER A 86 -15.13 -66.64 -13.74
N LEU A 87 -14.81 -65.35 -13.69
CA LEU A 87 -13.87 -64.79 -12.72
C LEU A 87 -14.55 -64.69 -11.36
N GLU A 88 -14.09 -65.48 -10.39
CA GLU A 88 -14.54 -65.37 -9.01
C GLU A 88 -13.70 -64.33 -8.26
N LEU A 89 -14.34 -63.26 -7.80
CA LEU A 89 -13.71 -62.25 -6.94
C LEU A 89 -13.89 -62.68 -5.48
N SER A 90 -12.78 -62.86 -4.76
CA SER A 90 -12.83 -63.34 -3.37
C SER A 90 -13.51 -62.32 -2.44
N PRO A 91 -14.24 -62.76 -1.39
CA PRO A 91 -14.83 -61.85 -0.41
C PRO A 91 -13.80 -60.92 0.27
N GLN A 92 -12.58 -61.41 0.45
CA GLN A 92 -11.47 -60.64 1.01
C GLN A 92 -11.05 -59.45 0.11
N LEU A 93 -11.13 -59.63 -1.22
CA LEU A 93 -10.83 -58.57 -2.18
C LEU A 93 -11.88 -57.46 -2.11
N LEU A 94 -13.16 -57.83 -2.11
CA LEU A 94 -14.28 -56.87 -2.03
C LEU A 94 -14.24 -56.08 -0.73
N ALA A 95 -13.99 -56.76 0.41
CA ALA A 95 -13.82 -56.09 1.70
C ALA A 95 -12.64 -55.11 1.72
N THR A 96 -11.55 -55.45 1.02
CA THR A 96 -10.38 -54.55 0.90
C THR A 96 -10.71 -53.33 0.04
N ALA A 97 -11.42 -53.51 -1.07
CA ALA A 97 -11.87 -52.42 -1.93
C ALA A 97 -12.83 -51.47 -1.19
N ASP A 98 -13.75 -51.99 -0.38
CA ASP A 98 -14.61 -51.17 0.48
C ASP A 98 -13.81 -50.37 1.53
N ARG A 99 -12.82 -51.00 2.18
CA ARG A 99 -11.94 -50.34 3.14
C ARG A 99 -11.13 -49.21 2.51
N LEU A 100 -10.60 -49.43 1.31
CA LEU A 100 -9.84 -48.43 0.54
C LEU A 100 -10.74 -47.39 -0.14
N GLY A 101 -12.06 -47.63 -0.17
CA GLY A 101 -12.99 -46.85 -0.98
C GLY A 101 -12.62 -46.87 -2.47
N PHE A 102 -12.09 -47.99 -2.97
CA PHE A 102 -11.70 -48.16 -4.38
C PHE A 102 -12.82 -48.87 -5.15
N PRO A 103 -13.52 -48.18 -6.07
CA PRO A 103 -14.67 -48.76 -6.76
C PRO A 103 -14.31 -49.94 -7.67
N ILE A 104 -15.03 -51.05 -7.50
CA ILE A 104 -15.07 -52.16 -8.45
C ILE A 104 -16.45 -52.20 -9.09
N ILE A 105 -16.48 -52.19 -10.42
CA ILE A 105 -17.69 -52.07 -11.24
C ILE A 105 -17.85 -53.33 -12.08
N GLU A 106 -18.98 -53.99 -11.93
CA GLU A 106 -19.39 -55.12 -12.75
C GLU A 106 -20.02 -54.64 -14.06
N LEU A 107 -19.53 -55.20 -15.17
CA LEU A 107 -19.95 -54.87 -16.53
C LEU A 107 -20.60 -56.04 -17.28
N SER A 108 -20.75 -57.21 -16.65
CA SER A 108 -21.25 -58.42 -17.33
C SER A 108 -22.68 -58.30 -17.86
N GLU A 109 -23.51 -57.45 -17.26
CA GLU A 109 -24.90 -57.21 -17.71
C GLU A 109 -24.98 -56.25 -18.91
N ILE A 110 -23.82 -55.74 -19.39
CA ILE A 110 -23.71 -54.88 -20.56
C ILE A 110 -23.34 -55.74 -21.77
N ASP A 111 -24.20 -55.73 -22.79
CA ASP A 111 -24.05 -56.53 -24.01
C ASP A 111 -22.90 -56.01 -24.93
N ASN A 112 -22.56 -54.73 -24.81
CA ASN A 112 -21.52 -54.06 -25.60
C ASN A 112 -20.10 -54.57 -25.36
N THR A 113 -19.23 -54.45 -26.35
CA THR A 113 -17.81 -54.83 -26.21
C THR A 113 -17.06 -53.86 -25.28
N LEU A 114 -15.92 -54.26 -24.72
CA LEU A 114 -15.07 -53.33 -23.94
C LEU A 114 -14.58 -52.16 -24.81
N GLY A 115 -14.36 -52.38 -26.11
CA GLY A 115 -13.99 -51.33 -27.05
C GLY A 115 -15.09 -50.28 -27.23
N GLU A 116 -16.35 -50.71 -27.32
CA GLU A 116 -17.51 -49.80 -27.37
C GLU A 116 -17.66 -49.04 -26.06
N ILE A 117 -17.59 -49.73 -24.91
CA ILE A 117 -17.66 -49.10 -23.57
C ILE A 117 -16.56 -48.05 -23.43
N PHE A 118 -15.33 -48.37 -23.84
CA PHE A 118 -14.20 -47.45 -23.88
C PHE A 118 -14.50 -46.22 -24.76
N GLN A 119 -14.91 -46.42 -26.02
CA GLN A 119 -15.14 -45.34 -26.96
C GLN A 119 -16.24 -44.39 -26.49
N HIS A 120 -17.37 -44.92 -26.03
CA HIS A 120 -18.48 -44.11 -25.55
C HIS A 120 -18.13 -43.36 -24.26
N SER A 121 -17.41 -44.01 -23.34
CA SER A 121 -17.05 -43.40 -22.06
C SER A 121 -15.97 -42.32 -22.22
N ILE A 122 -14.96 -42.54 -23.07
CA ILE A 122 -13.97 -41.51 -23.44
C ILE A 122 -14.65 -40.34 -24.14
N SER A 123 -15.56 -40.61 -25.08
CA SER A 123 -16.31 -39.56 -25.78
C SER A 123 -17.12 -38.70 -24.81
N ALA A 124 -17.78 -39.31 -23.81
CA ALA A 124 -18.49 -38.58 -22.76
C ALA A 124 -17.54 -37.71 -21.91
N ILE A 125 -16.38 -38.24 -21.52
CA ILE A 125 -15.38 -37.47 -20.75
C ILE A 125 -14.85 -36.29 -21.57
N LEU A 126 -14.53 -36.49 -22.85
CA LEU A 126 -14.07 -35.44 -23.75
C LEU A 126 -15.15 -34.39 -24.01
N GLN A 127 -16.40 -34.81 -24.21
CA GLN A 127 -17.53 -33.90 -24.42
C GLN A 127 -17.79 -33.05 -23.17
N ASN A 128 -17.72 -33.63 -21.97
CA ASN A 128 -17.82 -32.89 -20.71
C ASN A 128 -16.70 -31.84 -20.58
N LYS A 129 -15.44 -32.22 -20.85
CA LYS A 129 -14.31 -31.27 -20.86
C LYS A 129 -14.49 -30.16 -21.90
N THR A 130 -14.95 -30.50 -23.09
CA THR A 130 -15.21 -29.55 -24.18
C THR A 130 -16.33 -28.58 -23.82
N HIS A 131 -17.38 -29.07 -23.15
CA HIS A 131 -18.46 -28.25 -22.63
C HIS A 131 -17.98 -27.27 -21.56
N GLU A 132 -17.20 -27.74 -20.57
CA GLU A 132 -16.59 -26.88 -19.54
C GLU A 132 -15.72 -25.77 -20.17
N LEU A 133 -14.89 -26.11 -21.15
CA LEU A 133 -14.03 -25.14 -21.85
C LEU A 133 -14.83 -24.11 -22.63
N HIS A 134 -15.82 -24.55 -23.43
CA HIS A 134 -16.66 -23.64 -24.19
C HIS A 134 -17.48 -22.73 -23.27
N TYR A 135 -17.98 -23.27 -22.17
CA TYR A 135 -18.67 -22.50 -21.15
C TYR A 135 -17.76 -21.39 -20.60
N ALA A 136 -16.57 -21.72 -20.12
CA ALA A 136 -15.61 -20.74 -19.62
C ALA A 136 -15.27 -19.66 -20.67
N LEU A 137 -14.99 -20.04 -21.91
CA LEU A 137 -14.72 -19.09 -23.00
C LEU A 137 -15.91 -18.18 -23.31
N SER A 138 -17.13 -18.72 -23.28
CA SER A 138 -18.36 -17.96 -23.53
C SER A 138 -18.59 -16.90 -22.46
N ILE A 139 -18.43 -17.27 -21.19
CA ILE A 139 -18.54 -16.36 -20.04
C ILE A 139 -17.46 -15.29 -20.10
N HIS A 140 -16.21 -15.68 -20.36
CA HIS A 140 -15.11 -14.73 -20.54
C HIS A 140 -15.42 -13.71 -21.64
N LYS A 141 -15.88 -14.17 -22.82
CA LYS A 141 -16.25 -13.28 -23.93
C LYS A 141 -17.41 -12.35 -23.57
N GLN A 142 -18.41 -12.86 -22.86
CA GLN A 142 -19.55 -12.07 -22.40
C GLN A 142 -19.07 -10.94 -21.47
N PHE A 143 -18.34 -11.25 -20.39
CA PHE A 143 -17.85 -10.25 -19.45
C PHE A 143 -16.87 -9.25 -20.10
N SER A 144 -15.93 -9.73 -20.93
CA SER A 144 -15.02 -8.85 -21.67
C SER A 144 -15.76 -7.89 -22.59
N THR A 145 -16.83 -8.34 -23.25
CA THR A 145 -17.67 -7.47 -24.09
C THR A 145 -18.37 -6.40 -23.25
N MET A 146 -18.84 -6.72 -22.05
CA MET A 146 -19.46 -5.75 -21.15
C MET A 146 -18.48 -4.65 -20.72
N VAL A 147 -17.24 -5.02 -20.42
CA VAL A 147 -16.17 -4.06 -20.10
C VAL A 147 -15.86 -3.16 -21.30
N MET A 148 -15.74 -3.73 -22.50
CA MET A 148 -15.47 -2.97 -23.72
C MET A 148 -16.61 -2.00 -24.09
N GLN A 149 -17.86 -2.35 -23.74
CA GLN A 149 -19.03 -1.49 -23.90
C GLN A 149 -19.15 -0.41 -22.79
N GLY A 150 -18.25 -0.37 -21.82
CA GLY A 150 -18.28 0.61 -20.73
C GLY A 150 -19.36 0.36 -19.67
N LYS A 151 -19.96 -0.84 -19.61
CA LYS A 151 -20.99 -1.21 -18.63
C LYS A 151 -20.46 -1.34 -17.19
N GLY A 152 -19.14 -1.41 -17.04
CA GLY A 152 -18.44 -1.43 -15.76
C GLY A 152 -18.59 -2.73 -14.97
N ILE A 153 -17.90 -2.79 -13.83
CA ILE A 153 -17.85 -3.94 -12.91
C ILE A 153 -19.23 -4.32 -12.32
N PRO A 154 -20.10 -3.37 -11.91
CA PRO A 154 -21.42 -3.73 -11.37
C PRO A 154 -22.24 -4.64 -12.30
N SER A 155 -22.19 -4.37 -13.60
CA SER A 155 -22.91 -5.18 -14.60
C SER A 155 -22.39 -6.62 -14.69
N ILE A 156 -21.09 -6.83 -14.47
CA ILE A 156 -20.49 -8.19 -14.42
C ILE A 156 -20.98 -8.91 -13.18
N VAL A 157 -21.00 -8.23 -12.03
CA VAL A 157 -21.48 -8.77 -10.74
C VAL A 157 -22.95 -9.18 -10.85
N ASP A 158 -23.80 -8.34 -11.46
CA ASP A 158 -25.21 -8.65 -11.70
C ASP A 158 -25.39 -9.84 -12.65
N THR A 159 -24.65 -9.86 -13.77
CA THR A 159 -24.74 -10.95 -14.75
C THR A 159 -24.27 -12.28 -14.15
N LEU A 160 -23.18 -12.25 -13.38
CA LEU A 160 -22.70 -13.43 -12.66
C LEU A 160 -23.72 -13.92 -11.66
N SER A 161 -24.37 -13.01 -10.93
CA SER A 161 -25.43 -13.35 -9.98
C SER A 161 -26.63 -14.02 -10.66
N GLN A 162 -27.01 -13.58 -11.86
CA GLN A 162 -28.03 -14.23 -12.68
C GLN A 162 -27.60 -15.63 -13.15
N LEU A 163 -26.35 -15.79 -13.59
CA LEU A 163 -25.81 -17.08 -14.03
C LEU A 163 -25.74 -18.09 -12.89
N LEU A 164 -25.35 -17.65 -11.69
CA LEU A 164 -25.26 -18.49 -10.49
C LEU A 164 -26.61 -18.69 -9.80
N SER A 165 -27.63 -17.88 -10.13
CA SER A 165 -28.88 -17.77 -9.36
C SER A 165 -28.66 -17.52 -7.87
N SER A 166 -27.60 -16.77 -7.55
CA SER A 166 -27.08 -16.57 -6.21
C SER A 166 -26.60 -15.13 -6.01
N PRO A 167 -26.70 -14.56 -4.78
CA PRO A 167 -26.14 -13.25 -4.49
C PRO A 167 -24.61 -13.23 -4.64
N VAL A 168 -24.12 -12.19 -5.32
CA VAL A 168 -22.69 -11.90 -5.49
C VAL A 168 -22.36 -10.52 -4.93
N LEU A 169 -21.23 -10.42 -4.22
CA LEU A 169 -20.66 -9.20 -3.63
C LEU A 169 -19.21 -9.02 -4.08
N LEU A 170 -18.80 -7.77 -4.26
CA LEU A 170 -17.42 -7.40 -4.53
C LEU A 170 -16.89 -6.48 -3.41
N LEU A 171 -15.93 -6.97 -2.66
CA LEU A 171 -15.19 -6.20 -1.66
C LEU A 171 -13.92 -5.62 -2.28
N GLY A 172 -13.65 -4.34 -2.02
CA GLY A 172 -12.36 -3.73 -2.36
C GLY A 172 -11.27 -4.08 -1.37
N SER A 173 -10.03 -3.62 -1.64
CA SER A 173 -8.86 -3.84 -0.78
C SER A 173 -9.01 -3.30 0.65
N LYS A 174 -9.83 -2.27 0.84
CA LYS A 174 -10.23 -1.71 2.15
C LYS A 174 -11.39 -2.45 2.82
N LYS A 175 -11.78 -3.63 2.33
CA LYS A 175 -12.89 -4.47 2.85
C LYS A 175 -14.27 -3.81 2.79
N GLN A 176 -14.40 -2.72 2.04
CA GLN A 176 -15.67 -2.06 1.75
C GLN A 176 -16.35 -2.70 0.54
N ILE A 177 -17.68 -2.78 0.54
CA ILE A 177 -18.45 -3.25 -0.61
C ILE A 177 -18.34 -2.20 -1.74
N THR A 178 -17.79 -2.61 -2.88
CA THR A 178 -17.61 -1.76 -4.07
C THR A 178 -18.65 -2.01 -5.14
N ALA A 179 -19.20 -3.23 -5.19
CA ALA A 179 -20.35 -3.58 -6.01
C ALA A 179 -21.15 -4.71 -5.35
N SER A 180 -22.45 -4.71 -5.56
CA SER A 180 -23.37 -5.75 -5.09
C SER A 180 -24.38 -6.07 -6.18
N SER A 181 -24.68 -7.36 -6.33
CA SER A 181 -25.71 -7.83 -7.25
C SER A 181 -27.12 -7.47 -6.78
N HIS A 182 -28.09 -7.44 -7.68
CA HIS A 182 -29.50 -7.21 -7.36
C HIS A 182 -30.03 -8.16 -6.26
N TYR A 183 -29.68 -9.45 -6.31
CA TYR A 183 -30.08 -10.41 -5.26
C TYR A 183 -29.45 -10.08 -3.90
N ALA A 184 -28.22 -9.56 -3.89
CA ALA A 184 -27.55 -9.18 -2.64
C ALA A 184 -28.10 -7.86 -2.05
N GLN A 185 -28.58 -6.94 -2.88
CA GLN A 185 -29.15 -5.65 -2.42
C GLN A 185 -30.45 -5.80 -1.63
N GLN A 186 -31.16 -6.92 -1.81
CA GLN A 186 -32.38 -7.24 -1.08
C GLN A 186 -32.10 -7.86 0.30
N MET A 187 -30.83 -7.99 0.68
CA MET A 187 -30.39 -8.62 1.91
C MET A 187 -29.91 -7.59 2.93
N ASP A 188 -30.01 -7.94 4.22
CA ASP A 188 -29.35 -7.16 5.26
C ASP A 188 -27.82 -7.35 5.17
N HIS A 189 -27.16 -6.35 4.61
CA HIS A 189 -25.71 -6.38 4.41
C HIS A 189 -24.92 -6.49 5.72
N GLN A 190 -25.45 -6.01 6.85
CA GLN A 190 -24.71 -5.99 8.11
C GLN A 190 -24.58 -7.38 8.73
N SER A 191 -25.67 -8.16 8.74
CA SER A 191 -25.68 -9.52 9.31
C SER A 191 -24.84 -10.52 8.51
N LEU A 192 -24.74 -10.36 7.19
CA LEU A 192 -23.96 -11.25 6.31
C LEU A 192 -22.49 -10.83 6.16
N ALA A 193 -22.20 -9.53 6.14
CA ALA A 193 -20.84 -9.06 5.98
C ALA A 193 -19.99 -9.31 7.23
N ALA A 194 -20.57 -9.22 8.44
CA ALA A 194 -19.80 -9.32 9.68
C ALA A 194 -19.01 -10.66 9.80
N PRO A 195 -19.62 -11.85 9.64
CA PRO A 195 -18.87 -13.12 9.70
C PRO A 195 -17.79 -13.23 8.61
N LEU A 196 -18.06 -12.73 7.41
CA LEU A 196 -17.12 -12.74 6.29
C LEU A 196 -15.92 -11.81 6.55
N LEU A 197 -16.18 -10.62 7.08
CA LEU A 197 -15.16 -9.65 7.43
C LEU A 197 -14.29 -10.17 8.58
N THR A 198 -14.88 -10.76 9.62
CA THR A 198 -14.14 -11.40 10.71
C THR A 198 -13.23 -12.50 10.18
N PHE A 199 -13.71 -13.37 9.29
CA PHE A 199 -12.88 -14.41 8.69
C PHE A 199 -11.71 -13.83 7.87
N ILE A 200 -11.96 -12.80 7.06
CA ILE A 200 -10.93 -12.11 6.26
C ILE A 200 -9.90 -11.42 7.17
N ASP A 201 -10.33 -10.89 8.31
CA ASP A 201 -9.45 -10.28 9.32
C ASP A 201 -8.55 -11.31 10.01
N GLU A 202 -9.10 -12.49 10.34
CA GLU A 202 -8.37 -13.60 10.96
C GLU A 202 -7.43 -14.33 9.99
N HIS A 203 -7.72 -14.29 8.68
CA HIS A 203 -6.95 -14.98 7.64
C HIS A 203 -6.49 -14.01 6.53
N PRO A 204 -5.54 -13.10 6.84
CA PRO A 204 -5.03 -12.18 5.83
C PRO A 204 -4.21 -12.94 4.76
N SER A 205 -4.62 -12.79 3.50
CA SER A 205 -3.88 -13.19 2.29
C SER A 205 -3.90 -14.69 1.94
N PHE A 206 -4.97 -15.12 1.27
CA PHE A 206 -5.01 -16.40 0.55
C PHE A 206 -4.96 -16.17 -0.96
N HIS A 207 -4.26 -17.05 -1.68
CA HIS A 207 -4.06 -16.96 -3.14
C HIS A 207 -5.06 -17.77 -3.98
N THR A 208 -5.84 -18.62 -3.33
CA THR A 208 -6.79 -19.54 -3.95
C THR A 208 -8.18 -19.32 -3.40
N ALA A 209 -9.22 -19.66 -4.16
CA ALA A 209 -10.59 -19.58 -3.67
C ALA A 209 -10.79 -20.41 -2.39
N ILE A 210 -11.58 -19.88 -1.45
CA ILE A 210 -11.93 -20.55 -0.19
C ILE A 210 -13.44 -20.66 -0.09
N SER A 211 -13.93 -21.83 0.33
CA SER A 211 -15.33 -22.04 0.69
C SER A 211 -15.50 -22.02 2.20
N ILE A 212 -16.44 -21.23 2.70
CA ILE A 212 -16.73 -21.06 4.12
C ILE A 212 -18.18 -21.48 4.39
N CYS A 213 -18.41 -22.18 5.50
CA CYS A 213 -19.74 -22.47 6.00
C CYS A 213 -20.17 -21.37 7.00
N LEU A 214 -21.27 -20.68 6.70
CA LEU A 214 -21.87 -19.64 7.51
C LEU A 214 -22.91 -20.28 8.44
N LEU A 215 -22.50 -20.62 9.66
CA LEU A 215 -23.36 -21.27 10.66
C LEU A 215 -24.48 -20.37 11.20
N THR A 216 -24.35 -19.06 11.03
CA THR A 216 -25.25 -18.04 11.61
C THR A 216 -26.26 -17.45 10.61
N ALA A 217 -26.25 -17.90 9.35
CA ALA A 217 -27.11 -17.34 8.31
C ALA A 217 -28.30 -18.28 8.00
N ASP A 218 -29.52 -17.74 8.04
CA ASP A 218 -30.76 -18.53 7.88
C ASP A 218 -30.94 -19.08 6.45
N LYS A 219 -30.55 -18.32 5.41
CA LYS A 219 -30.80 -18.64 4.01
C LYS A 219 -29.56 -19.01 3.18
N TYR A 220 -28.39 -18.47 3.52
CA TYR A 220 -27.15 -18.70 2.77
C TYR A 220 -26.09 -19.28 3.69
N ARG A 221 -25.96 -20.60 3.67
CA ARG A 221 -25.08 -21.33 4.60
C ARG A 221 -23.66 -21.50 4.07
N HIS A 222 -23.40 -21.16 2.81
CA HIS A 222 -22.07 -21.30 2.21
C HIS A 222 -21.67 -20.03 1.47
N ALA A 223 -20.40 -19.68 1.54
CA ALA A 223 -19.80 -18.56 0.83
C ALA A 223 -18.51 -19.00 0.12
N GLU A 224 -18.41 -18.74 -1.17
CA GLU A 224 -17.16 -18.88 -1.93
C GLU A 224 -16.50 -17.52 -2.06
N LEU A 225 -15.28 -17.41 -1.53
CA LEU A 225 -14.47 -16.20 -1.57
C LEU A 225 -13.35 -16.40 -2.58
N HIS A 226 -13.39 -15.62 -3.65
CA HIS A 226 -12.35 -15.59 -4.67
C HIS A 226 -11.52 -14.31 -4.53
N PRO A 227 -10.23 -14.40 -4.21
CA PRO A 227 -9.38 -13.23 -4.12
C PRO A 227 -9.05 -12.69 -5.53
N ILE A 228 -9.03 -11.37 -5.67
CA ILE A 228 -8.70 -10.70 -6.93
C ILE A 228 -7.27 -10.17 -6.81
N PHE A 229 -6.36 -10.82 -7.52
CA PHE A 229 -4.96 -10.40 -7.60
C PHE A 229 -4.63 -9.79 -8.96
N THR A 230 -3.89 -8.68 -8.91
CA THR A 230 -3.22 -8.06 -10.05
C THR A 230 -1.71 -8.00 -9.73
N ASP A 231 -1.08 -6.82 -9.78
CA ASP A 231 0.24 -6.59 -9.16
C ASP A 231 0.16 -6.54 -7.62
N ARG A 232 -1.06 -6.37 -7.10
CA ARG A 232 -1.39 -6.37 -5.67
C ARG A 232 -2.76 -7.03 -5.43
N HIS A 233 -3.10 -7.21 -4.15
CA HIS A 233 -4.41 -7.68 -3.74
C HIS A 233 -5.46 -6.56 -3.85
N GLU A 234 -6.42 -6.72 -4.76
CA GLU A 234 -7.43 -5.70 -5.07
C GLU A 234 -8.74 -5.88 -4.27
N GLY A 235 -8.96 -7.07 -3.69
CA GLY A 235 -10.13 -7.38 -2.89
C GLY A 235 -10.67 -8.79 -3.14
N TYR A 236 -11.95 -9.01 -2.86
CA TYR A 236 -12.59 -10.33 -2.92
C TYR A 236 -13.90 -10.28 -3.70
N LEU A 237 -14.12 -11.26 -4.58
CA LEU A 237 -15.41 -11.57 -5.15
C LEU A 237 -16.04 -12.69 -4.31
N ILE A 238 -17.26 -12.48 -3.82
CA ILE A 238 -17.93 -13.40 -2.90
C ILE A 238 -19.24 -13.84 -3.52
N ALA A 239 -19.46 -15.16 -3.62
CA ALA A 239 -20.73 -15.76 -4.01
C ALA A 239 -21.35 -16.51 -2.84
N LEU A 240 -22.65 -16.34 -2.62
CA LEU A 240 -23.40 -16.94 -1.52
C LEU A 240 -24.31 -18.06 -2.02
N TYR A 241 -24.32 -19.20 -1.32
CA TYR A 241 -25.12 -20.38 -1.67
C TYR A 241 -25.92 -20.88 -0.47
N ASP A 242 -27.10 -21.45 -0.76
CA ASP A 242 -27.95 -22.13 0.21
C ASP A 242 -27.35 -23.49 0.61
N SER A 243 -26.85 -24.25 -0.37
CA SER A 243 -26.23 -25.57 -0.17
C SER A 243 -24.73 -25.59 -0.52
N SER A 244 -24.01 -26.59 -0.01
CA SER A 244 -22.55 -26.74 -0.13
C SER A 244 -22.07 -27.15 -1.53
N ALA A 245 -22.97 -27.53 -2.44
CA ALA A 245 -22.62 -28.08 -3.74
C ALA A 245 -22.57 -26.97 -4.80
N SER A 246 -21.47 -26.22 -4.84
CA SER A 246 -21.16 -25.37 -5.99
C SER A 246 -20.86 -26.24 -7.21
N SER A 247 -21.53 -25.96 -8.33
CA SER A 247 -21.29 -26.71 -9.56
C SER A 247 -19.93 -26.33 -10.15
N LYS A 248 -19.25 -27.26 -10.82
CA LYS A 248 -17.97 -26.95 -11.48
C LYS A 248 -18.09 -25.81 -12.51
N LEU A 249 -19.25 -25.67 -13.15
CA LEU A 249 -19.56 -24.54 -14.04
C LEU A 249 -19.69 -23.22 -13.27
N SER A 250 -20.24 -23.24 -12.06
CA SER A 250 -20.32 -22.06 -11.16
C SER A 250 -18.91 -21.57 -10.82
N THR A 251 -18.02 -22.48 -10.42
CA THR A 251 -16.61 -22.16 -10.14
C THR A 251 -15.93 -21.56 -11.37
N LEU A 252 -16.12 -22.14 -12.56
CA LEU A 252 -15.56 -21.59 -13.80
C LEU A 252 -16.10 -20.18 -14.10
N ALA A 253 -17.39 -19.93 -13.89
CA ALA A 253 -17.97 -18.60 -14.11
C ALA A 253 -17.37 -17.55 -13.15
N LEU A 254 -17.20 -17.92 -11.88
CA LEU A 254 -16.54 -17.09 -10.86
C LEU A 254 -15.08 -16.78 -11.23
N GLU A 255 -14.31 -17.79 -11.62
CA GLU A 255 -12.92 -17.62 -12.07
C GLU A 255 -12.83 -16.66 -13.26
N GLN A 256 -13.71 -16.82 -14.27
CA GLN A 256 -13.73 -15.90 -15.41
C GLN A 256 -14.13 -14.48 -15.01
N ALA A 257 -15.09 -14.32 -14.09
CA ALA A 257 -15.45 -13.01 -13.57
C ALA A 257 -14.28 -12.33 -12.85
N VAL A 258 -13.59 -13.05 -11.97
CA VAL A 258 -12.40 -12.57 -11.24
C VAL A 258 -11.34 -12.06 -12.22
N ASN A 259 -11.05 -12.81 -13.28
CA ASN A 259 -10.07 -12.42 -14.29
C ASN A 259 -10.48 -11.12 -15.02
N VAL A 260 -11.72 -11.02 -15.49
CA VAL A 260 -12.18 -9.82 -16.20
C VAL A 260 -12.28 -8.61 -15.28
N ILE A 261 -12.73 -8.79 -14.03
CA ILE A 261 -12.78 -7.72 -13.02
C ILE A 261 -11.35 -7.24 -12.72
N GLY A 262 -10.40 -8.16 -12.53
CA GLY A 262 -8.99 -7.83 -12.35
C GLY A 262 -8.43 -6.97 -13.48
N LEU A 263 -8.68 -7.35 -14.74
CA LEU A 263 -8.26 -6.58 -15.92
C LEU A 263 -8.87 -5.16 -15.95
N GLU A 264 -10.15 -5.02 -15.64
CA GLU A 264 -10.81 -3.70 -15.60
C GLU A 264 -10.29 -2.83 -14.45
N LEU A 265 -9.96 -3.42 -13.30
CA LEU A 265 -9.31 -2.71 -12.19
C LEU A 265 -7.90 -2.24 -12.57
N THR A 266 -7.09 -3.09 -13.19
CA THR A 266 -5.76 -2.72 -13.70
C THR A 266 -5.86 -1.57 -14.71
N LYS A 267 -6.83 -1.61 -15.63
CA LYS A 267 -7.06 -0.52 -16.59
C LYS A 267 -7.43 0.79 -15.89
N LYS A 268 -8.35 0.77 -14.92
CA LYS A 268 -8.73 1.96 -14.14
C LYS A 268 -7.53 2.55 -13.39
N GLN A 269 -6.71 1.69 -12.81
CA GLN A 269 -5.50 2.09 -12.11
C GLN A 269 -4.48 2.72 -13.07
N ALA A 270 -4.22 2.12 -14.23
CA ALA A 270 -3.32 2.67 -15.25
C ALA A 270 -3.77 4.06 -15.74
N VAL A 271 -5.08 4.29 -15.88
CA VAL A 271 -5.63 5.62 -16.21
C VAL A 271 -5.38 6.62 -15.07
N LYS A 272 -5.61 6.22 -13.81
CA LYS A 272 -5.34 7.06 -12.63
C LYS A 272 -3.86 7.43 -12.51
N GLU A 273 -2.97 6.47 -12.71
CA GLU A 273 -1.51 6.66 -12.69
C GLU A 273 -1.04 7.56 -13.83
N ARG A 274 -1.58 7.40 -15.04
CA ARG A 274 -1.26 8.28 -16.17
C ARG A 274 -1.67 9.72 -15.89
N SER A 275 -2.88 9.94 -15.36
CA SER A 275 -3.34 11.27 -14.94
C SER A 275 -2.41 11.88 -13.88
N ARG A 276 -2.00 11.07 -12.88
CA ARG A 276 -1.05 11.47 -11.84
C ARG A 276 0.32 11.83 -12.42
N ARG A 277 0.82 11.06 -13.40
CA ARG A 277 2.10 11.30 -14.08
C ARG A 277 2.12 12.67 -14.76
N TYR A 278 1.08 13.01 -15.52
CA TYR A 278 0.97 14.33 -16.14
C TYR A 278 0.88 15.48 -15.12
N LYS A 279 0.25 15.24 -13.96
CA LYS A 279 0.24 16.21 -12.85
C LYS A 279 1.63 16.41 -12.27
N ASN A 280 2.34 15.32 -12.00
CA ASN A 280 3.70 15.35 -11.44
C ASN A 280 4.69 16.03 -12.39
N GLU A 281 4.61 15.72 -13.69
CA GLU A 281 5.42 16.36 -14.73
C GLU A 281 5.19 17.87 -14.76
N TYR A 282 3.93 18.32 -14.74
CA TYR A 282 3.60 19.74 -14.69
C TYR A 282 4.18 20.47 -13.47
N PHE A 283 4.04 19.91 -12.26
CA PHE A 283 4.63 20.52 -11.06
C PHE A 283 6.16 20.46 -11.07
N SER A 284 6.73 19.41 -11.66
CA SER A 284 8.19 19.32 -11.85
C SER A 284 8.69 20.43 -12.77
N ASP A 285 8.04 20.66 -13.92
CA ASP A 285 8.37 21.72 -14.86
C ASP A 285 8.26 23.11 -14.24
N LEU A 286 7.20 23.31 -13.45
CA LEU A 286 6.96 24.57 -12.75
C LEU A 286 8.04 24.85 -11.70
N ILE A 287 8.41 23.84 -10.89
CA ILE A 287 9.48 23.96 -9.88
C ILE A 287 10.86 24.16 -10.52
N GLN A 288 11.09 23.56 -11.69
CA GLN A 288 12.35 23.69 -12.44
C GLN A 288 12.45 25.03 -13.20
N GLY A 289 11.36 25.79 -13.31
CA GLY A 289 11.32 27.06 -14.01
C GLY A 289 11.24 26.94 -15.53
N PHE A 290 10.79 25.80 -16.07
CA PHE A 290 10.53 25.65 -17.50
C PHE A 290 9.32 26.46 -17.95
N ILE A 291 8.36 26.69 -17.05
CA ILE A 291 7.21 27.57 -17.28
C ILE A 291 7.61 28.98 -16.87
N ARG A 292 7.64 29.91 -17.83
CA ARG A 292 8.15 31.28 -17.64
C ARG A 292 7.06 32.33 -17.43
N SER A 293 5.81 32.01 -17.75
CA SER A 293 4.67 32.92 -17.63
C SER A 293 3.71 32.43 -16.56
N GLU A 294 3.35 33.32 -15.63
CA GLU A 294 2.35 33.06 -14.60
C GLU A 294 0.97 32.74 -15.21
N GLN A 295 0.60 33.40 -16.31
CA GLN A 295 -0.66 33.12 -17.01
C GLN A 295 -0.67 31.70 -17.59
N GLU A 296 0.45 31.25 -18.16
CA GLU A 296 0.59 29.89 -18.67
C GLU A 296 0.55 28.85 -17.53
N ALA A 297 1.27 29.12 -16.44
CA ALA A 297 1.27 28.30 -15.24
C ALA A 297 -0.16 28.13 -14.71
N LEU A 298 -0.89 29.22 -14.49
CA LEU A 298 -2.27 29.20 -13.99
C LEU A 298 -3.24 28.51 -14.95
N HIS A 299 -3.14 28.78 -16.27
CA HIS A 299 -4.00 28.15 -17.27
C HIS A 299 -3.83 26.63 -17.30
N ARG A 300 -2.58 26.15 -17.38
CA ARG A 300 -2.27 24.71 -17.40
C ARG A 300 -2.52 24.04 -16.04
N GLY A 301 -2.28 24.74 -14.94
CA GLY A 301 -2.40 24.22 -13.58
C GLY A 301 -3.81 24.17 -13.03
N LYS A 302 -4.74 24.96 -13.59
CA LYS A 302 -6.16 24.96 -13.17
C LYS A 302 -6.77 23.55 -13.20
N LYS A 303 -6.41 22.72 -14.19
CA LYS A 303 -6.88 21.32 -14.29
C LYS A 303 -6.36 20.41 -13.17
N TYR A 304 -5.33 20.84 -12.44
CA TYR A 304 -4.75 20.13 -11.30
C TYR A 304 -5.09 20.77 -9.95
N GLY A 305 -5.94 21.80 -9.93
CA GLY A 305 -6.39 22.48 -8.72
C GLY A 305 -5.55 23.70 -8.31
N LEU A 306 -4.67 24.20 -9.20
CA LEU A 306 -3.90 25.41 -8.93
C LEU A 306 -4.82 26.65 -8.85
N GLN A 307 -4.63 27.48 -7.84
CA GLN A 307 -5.42 28.69 -7.60
C GLN A 307 -4.63 29.96 -7.97
N ALA A 308 -5.34 30.98 -8.46
CA ALA A 308 -4.76 32.23 -8.95
C ALA A 308 -4.72 33.36 -7.90
N LYS A 309 -5.36 33.17 -6.74
CA LYS A 309 -5.49 34.18 -5.70
C LYS A 309 -5.14 33.58 -4.35
N GLY A 310 -4.52 34.38 -3.49
CA GLY A 310 -4.09 34.00 -2.16
C GLY A 310 -2.61 33.64 -2.09
N SER A 311 -2.06 33.68 -0.87
CA SER A 311 -0.73 33.16 -0.61
C SER A 311 -0.76 31.63 -0.61
N SER A 312 0.33 31.00 -1.01
CA SER A 312 0.49 29.55 -0.99
C SER A 312 1.77 29.17 -0.28
N VAL A 313 1.77 28.01 0.35
CA VAL A 313 2.97 27.41 0.99
C VAL A 313 3.18 26.03 0.39
N LEU A 314 4.45 25.69 0.10
CA LEU A 314 4.80 24.34 -0.29
C LEU A 314 5.39 23.58 0.89
N ILE A 315 4.79 22.45 1.20
CA ILE A 315 5.25 21.50 2.21
C ILE A 315 5.80 20.28 1.48
N ILE A 316 6.98 19.82 1.86
CA ILE A 316 7.59 18.60 1.32
C ILE A 316 7.58 17.55 2.41
N ALA A 317 6.96 16.42 2.12
CA ALA A 317 7.02 15.23 2.96
C ALA A 317 7.98 14.20 2.34
N LYS A 318 8.81 13.57 3.17
CA LYS A 318 9.71 12.49 2.76
C LYS A 318 9.66 11.36 3.77
N LYS A 319 9.62 10.11 3.27
CA LYS A 319 9.72 8.91 4.10
C LYS A 319 11.11 8.88 4.74
N ASP A 320 11.16 8.72 6.05
CA ASP A 320 12.43 8.62 6.77
C ASP A 320 13.14 7.33 6.39
N GLU A 321 14.45 7.41 6.15
CA GLU A 321 15.26 6.21 6.01
C GLU A 321 15.38 5.51 7.37
N SER A 322 15.29 4.18 7.37
CA SER A 322 15.56 3.41 8.59
C SER A 322 16.99 3.68 9.03
N LEU A 323 17.18 4.17 10.26
CA LEU A 323 18.50 4.33 10.89
C LEU A 323 19.25 2.98 11.02
N ALA A 324 18.58 1.85 10.81
CA ALA A 324 19.23 0.56 10.63
C ALA A 324 19.80 0.46 9.21
N GLY A 325 21.06 0.87 9.05
CA GLY A 325 21.80 0.86 7.79
C GLY A 325 21.97 -0.52 7.17
N ILE A 326 20.97 -0.98 6.44
CA ILE A 326 21.12 -2.08 5.47
C ILE A 326 21.09 -1.44 4.08
N PRO A 327 22.22 -1.43 3.34
CA PRO A 327 22.23 -0.99 1.95
C PRO A 327 21.30 -1.91 1.16
N LYS A 328 20.33 -1.34 0.43
CA LYS A 328 19.55 -2.08 -0.56
C LYS A 328 20.50 -2.54 -1.68
N GLN A 329 21.04 -3.76 -1.56
CA GLN A 329 21.69 -4.44 -2.66
C GLN A 329 20.65 -4.85 -3.70
N ASN A 330 20.94 -4.50 -4.95
CA ASN A 330 20.45 -5.07 -6.19
C ASN A 330 18.92 -5.15 -6.36
N SER A 331 18.37 -4.12 -7.00
CA SER A 331 17.07 -4.18 -7.65
C SER A 331 17.08 -5.27 -8.74
N THR A 332 16.49 -6.41 -8.39
CA THR A 332 15.81 -7.25 -9.38
C THR A 332 14.66 -6.45 -10.00
N PRO A 333 14.25 -6.71 -11.26
CA PRO A 333 13.15 -5.99 -11.90
C PRO A 333 11.82 -6.05 -11.11
N SER A 334 11.63 -7.05 -10.25
CA SER A 334 10.48 -7.14 -9.32
C SER A 334 10.52 -6.13 -8.16
N GLY A 335 11.66 -5.47 -7.90
CA GLY A 335 11.83 -4.48 -6.85
C GLY A 335 11.34 -3.08 -7.25
N GLU A 336 11.43 -2.72 -8.53
CA GLU A 336 10.95 -1.41 -9.03
C GLU A 336 9.42 -1.34 -9.00
N GLU A 337 8.74 -2.41 -9.42
CA GLU A 337 7.28 -2.52 -9.35
C GLU A 337 6.79 -2.45 -7.90
N ARG A 338 7.41 -3.19 -6.99
CA ARG A 338 7.10 -3.10 -5.55
C ARG A 338 7.31 -1.69 -4.99
N PHE A 339 8.38 -1.01 -5.40
CA PHE A 339 8.65 0.36 -4.97
C PHE A 339 7.60 1.36 -5.49
N ILE A 340 7.14 1.19 -6.73
CA ILE A 340 6.07 2.01 -7.31
C ILE A 340 4.77 1.80 -6.53
N SER A 341 4.38 0.55 -6.27
CA SER A 341 3.15 0.21 -5.55
C SER A 341 3.16 0.68 -4.09
N GLU A 342 4.30 0.58 -3.38
CA GLU A 342 4.47 1.16 -2.04
C GLU A 342 4.34 2.69 -2.05
N ARG A 343 4.98 3.37 -3.02
CA ARG A 343 4.92 4.83 -3.12
C ARG A 343 3.50 5.30 -3.40
N ASP A 344 2.77 4.57 -4.23
CA ASP A 344 1.37 4.86 -4.54
C ASP A 344 0.44 4.66 -3.35
N ALA A 345 0.67 3.62 -2.53
CA ALA A 345 -0.04 3.43 -1.27
C ALA A 345 0.23 4.59 -0.30
N ASN A 346 1.50 4.97 -0.13
CA ASN A 346 1.89 6.10 0.72
C ASN A 346 1.27 7.43 0.23
N TYR A 347 1.22 7.63 -1.09
CA TYR A 347 0.58 8.82 -1.66
C TYR A 347 -0.90 8.93 -1.26
N GLU A 348 -1.66 7.83 -1.36
CA GLU A 348 -3.09 7.85 -1.01
C GLU A 348 -3.33 7.96 0.51
N LEU A 349 -2.43 7.40 1.34
CA LEU A 349 -2.49 7.55 2.81
C LEU A 349 -2.25 9.00 3.24
N ILE A 350 -1.14 9.60 2.77
CA ILE A 350 -0.82 11.00 3.08
C ILE A 350 -1.94 11.91 2.59
N LYS A 351 -2.46 11.68 1.38
CA LYS A 351 -3.58 12.46 0.84
C LYS A 351 -4.84 12.35 1.69
N GLN A 352 -5.14 11.18 2.25
CA GLN A 352 -6.29 10.98 3.14
C GLN A 352 -6.12 11.75 4.46
N GLU A 353 -4.93 11.72 5.08
CA GLU A 353 -4.69 12.47 6.30
C GLU A 353 -4.72 13.99 6.09
N PHE A 354 -4.14 14.48 4.99
CA PHE A 354 -4.23 15.91 4.63
C PHE A 354 -5.66 16.34 4.32
N ALA A 355 -6.51 15.46 3.76
CA ALA A 355 -7.92 15.76 3.53
C ALA A 355 -8.75 15.84 4.83
N ARG A 356 -8.24 15.33 5.95
CA ARG A 356 -8.83 15.53 7.29
C ARG A 356 -8.40 16.84 7.92
N LEU A 357 -7.31 17.44 7.44
CA LEU A 357 -6.97 18.82 7.78
C LEU A 357 -7.92 19.72 6.99
N ASP A 358 -8.49 20.74 7.64
CA ASP A 358 -9.36 21.72 7.01
C ASP A 358 -8.55 22.72 6.15
N LEU A 359 -7.76 22.18 5.23
CA LEU A 359 -6.82 22.89 4.38
C LEU A 359 -7.16 22.62 2.91
N SER A 360 -7.15 23.68 2.10
CA SER A 360 -7.21 23.52 0.65
C SER A 360 -5.81 23.19 0.12
N PHE A 361 -5.64 22.03 -0.52
CA PHE A 361 -4.32 21.60 -1.00
C PHE A 361 -4.33 20.86 -2.34
N VAL A 362 -3.18 20.87 -3.01
CA VAL A 362 -2.86 19.99 -4.14
C VAL A 362 -1.60 19.20 -3.82
N MET A 363 -1.68 17.88 -3.97
CA MET A 363 -0.56 16.98 -3.74
C MET A 363 0.03 16.46 -5.07
N PHE A 364 1.35 16.39 -5.19
CA PHE A 364 2.09 15.79 -6.30
C PHE A 364 3.31 15.03 -5.79
N THR A 365 3.98 14.27 -6.67
CA THR A 365 5.26 13.63 -6.32
C THR A 365 6.37 14.12 -7.24
N LYS A 366 7.56 14.29 -6.67
CA LYS A 366 8.79 14.61 -7.38
C LYS A 366 9.92 13.80 -6.76
N ASN A 367 10.55 12.94 -7.55
CA ASN A 367 11.54 11.96 -7.06
C ASN A 367 10.95 11.04 -5.97
N ASP A 368 11.55 11.02 -4.78
CA ASP A 368 11.11 10.30 -3.57
C ASP A 368 10.32 11.18 -2.60
N GLN A 369 9.97 12.40 -3.00
CA GLN A 369 9.30 13.39 -2.16
C GLN A 369 7.84 13.59 -2.58
N PHE A 370 7.01 13.86 -1.58
CA PHE A 370 5.62 14.26 -1.75
C PHE A 370 5.51 15.76 -1.55
N GLY A 371 5.11 16.49 -2.59
CA GLY A 371 4.84 17.92 -2.51
C GLY A 371 3.38 18.18 -2.19
N ILE A 372 3.11 18.95 -1.15
CA ILE A 372 1.79 19.39 -0.72
C ILE A 372 1.75 20.91 -0.83
N LEU A 373 1.07 21.39 -1.87
CA LEU A 373 0.81 22.80 -2.08
C LEU A 373 -0.44 23.19 -1.29
N VAL A 374 -0.30 24.00 -0.25
CA VAL A 374 -1.41 24.49 0.58
C VAL A 374 -1.77 25.92 0.17
N PHE A 375 -3.04 26.18 -0.07
CA PHE A 375 -3.56 27.51 -0.37
C PHE A 375 -4.03 28.18 0.93
N LEU A 376 -3.49 29.36 1.21
CA LEU A 376 -3.76 30.12 2.42
C LEU A 376 -4.95 31.05 2.18
N ALA A 377 -5.99 30.94 3.02
CA ALA A 377 -6.97 32.01 3.13
C ALA A 377 -6.32 33.21 3.84
N GLU A 378 -6.71 34.43 3.46
CA GLU A 378 -6.05 35.71 3.84
C GLU A 378 -5.94 35.97 5.37
N SER A 379 -6.50 35.12 6.23
CA SER A 379 -6.54 35.31 7.67
C SER A 379 -6.41 34.02 8.53
N SER A 380 -5.96 32.88 7.97
CA SER A 380 -5.97 31.59 8.69
C SER A 380 -4.63 30.84 8.79
N TRP A 381 -3.52 31.41 8.28
CA TRP A 381 -2.23 30.73 8.37
C TRP A 381 -1.54 30.98 9.72
N ASP A 382 -1.70 30.03 10.63
CA ASP A 382 -0.86 29.90 11.82
C ASP A 382 0.14 28.75 11.60
N GLU A 383 1.35 29.13 11.21
CA GLU A 383 2.43 28.21 10.92
C GLU A 383 2.73 27.27 12.10
N HIS A 384 2.67 27.79 13.33
CA HIS A 384 2.95 27.00 14.53
C HIS A 384 1.89 25.90 14.72
N THR A 385 0.62 26.25 14.54
CA THR A 385 -0.49 25.28 14.57
C THR A 385 -0.33 24.23 13.47
N VAL A 386 0.06 24.62 12.26
CA VAL A 386 0.27 23.67 11.14
C VAL A 386 1.43 22.73 11.42
N VAL A 387 2.55 23.23 11.94
CA VAL A 387 3.70 22.40 12.34
C VAL A 387 3.27 21.34 13.35
N GLN A 388 2.51 21.72 14.39
CA GLN A 388 2.00 20.78 15.40
C GLN A 388 1.03 19.75 14.81
N GLN A 389 0.16 20.15 13.87
CA GLN A 389 -0.75 19.23 13.19
C GLN A 389 0.03 18.21 12.34
N LEU A 390 1.09 18.63 11.66
CA LEU A 390 1.94 17.75 10.86
C LEU A 390 2.75 16.79 11.72
N GLU A 391 3.29 17.23 12.86
CA GLU A 391 3.98 16.34 13.81
C GLU A 391 3.02 15.27 14.36
N ARG A 392 1.80 15.67 14.74
CA ARG A 392 0.76 14.71 15.16
C ARG A 392 0.41 13.74 14.03
N MET A 393 0.28 14.23 12.80
CA MET A 393 0.05 13.37 11.62
C MET A 393 1.19 12.36 11.41
N ALA A 394 2.45 12.78 11.51
CA ALA A 394 3.60 11.90 11.38
C ALA A 394 3.58 10.77 12.42
N ILE A 395 3.21 11.09 13.67
CA ILE A 395 3.09 10.10 14.74
C ILE A 395 1.96 9.11 14.45
N ASN A 396 0.78 9.59 14.04
CA ASN A 396 -0.36 8.73 13.74
C ASN A 396 -0.08 7.77 12.56
N LEU A 397 0.50 8.28 11.48
CA LEU A 397 0.90 7.47 10.32
C LEU A 397 1.91 6.38 10.69
N TYR A 398 2.81 6.66 11.62
CA TYR A 398 3.75 5.66 12.11
C TYR A 398 3.06 4.60 12.98
N THR A 399 2.20 5.00 13.92
CA THR A 399 1.51 4.08 14.83
C THR A 399 0.55 3.15 14.07
N GLU A 400 -0.22 3.69 13.12
CA GLU A 400 -1.26 2.94 12.42
C GLU A 400 -0.73 2.16 11.21
N SER A 401 0.25 2.72 10.49
CA SER A 401 0.70 2.20 9.19
C SER A 401 2.20 1.96 9.09
N GLN A 402 2.97 2.10 10.20
CA GLN A 402 4.44 1.97 10.23
C GLN A 402 5.16 2.89 9.22
N LEU A 403 4.52 4.00 8.82
CA LEU A 403 5.07 4.97 7.89
C LEU A 403 5.75 6.11 8.64
N SER A 404 7.08 6.06 8.76
CA SER A 404 7.87 7.18 9.29
C SER A 404 8.02 8.26 8.23
N LEU A 405 7.47 9.45 8.49
CA LEU A 405 7.39 10.55 7.54
C LEU A 405 7.79 11.86 8.23
N SER A 406 8.68 12.64 7.61
CA SER A 406 9.04 13.98 8.09
C SER A 406 8.65 15.05 7.07
N PHE A 407 8.48 16.28 7.54
CA PHE A 407 7.99 17.42 6.78
C PHE A 407 8.96 18.61 6.82
N GLY A 408 9.16 19.25 5.69
CA GLY A 408 9.79 20.55 5.56
C GLY A 408 8.83 21.54 4.95
N ILE A 409 8.75 22.74 5.51
CA ILE A 409 7.81 23.79 5.11
C ILE A 409 8.62 24.94 4.51
N GLY A 410 8.30 25.34 3.28
CA GLY A 410 8.91 26.50 2.63
C GLY A 410 8.22 27.81 3.04
N ASN A 411 8.76 28.95 2.61
CA ASN A 411 8.09 30.23 2.84
C ASN A 411 6.82 30.35 1.99
N SER A 412 5.90 31.20 2.46
CA SER A 412 4.72 31.57 1.70
C SER A 412 5.07 32.45 0.51
N TYR A 413 4.39 32.23 -0.61
CA TYR A 413 4.56 33.01 -1.83
C TYR A 413 3.19 33.36 -2.45
N THR A 414 3.14 34.45 -3.20
CA THR A 414 1.91 34.91 -3.89
C THR A 414 1.97 34.66 -5.39
N ASN A 415 3.15 34.77 -6.01
CA ASN A 415 3.35 34.46 -7.42
C ASN A 415 3.59 32.97 -7.61
N VAL A 416 2.80 32.31 -8.46
CA VAL A 416 2.93 30.86 -8.68
C VAL A 416 4.32 30.43 -9.16
N LEU A 417 5.06 31.30 -9.85
CA LEU A 417 6.40 31.01 -10.34
C LEU A 417 7.42 30.83 -9.18
N ASP A 418 7.12 31.36 -8.00
CA ASP A 418 7.96 31.22 -6.80
C ASP A 418 7.82 29.87 -6.10
N ILE A 419 6.95 28.97 -6.58
CA ILE A 419 6.87 27.59 -6.06
C ILE A 419 8.22 26.87 -6.11
N GLY A 420 9.06 27.20 -7.11
CA GLY A 420 10.42 26.66 -7.23
C GLY A 420 11.34 27.10 -6.09
N LEU A 421 11.16 28.32 -5.57
CA LEU A 421 11.89 28.82 -4.40
C LEU A 421 11.38 28.15 -3.12
N SER A 422 10.07 28.14 -2.91
CA SER A 422 9.44 27.49 -1.75
C SER A 422 9.79 25.99 -1.67
N TYR A 423 9.90 25.30 -2.82
CA TYR A 423 10.42 23.93 -2.89
C TYR A 423 11.85 23.79 -2.36
N LYS A 424 12.76 24.67 -2.78
CA LYS A 424 14.16 24.63 -2.31
C LYS A 424 14.26 24.90 -0.81
N GLU A 425 13.44 25.81 -0.29
CA GLU A 425 13.36 26.16 1.13
C GLU A 425 12.84 24.98 1.97
N ALA A 426 11.72 24.38 1.56
CA ALA A 426 11.14 23.21 2.21
C ALA A 426 12.11 22.03 2.25
N VAL A 427 12.84 21.78 1.15
CA VAL A 427 13.88 20.73 1.10
C VAL A 427 15.04 21.05 2.06
N LYS A 428 15.47 22.31 2.18
CA LYS A 428 16.49 22.71 3.17
C LYS A 428 16.00 22.51 4.61
N ALA A 429 14.72 22.76 4.88
CA ALA A 429 14.13 22.54 6.21
C ALA A 429 14.08 21.04 6.57
N LEU A 430 13.76 20.16 5.62
CA LEU A 430 13.90 18.71 5.79
C LEU A 430 15.35 18.32 6.09
N GLN A 431 16.30 18.83 5.31
CA GLN A 431 17.72 18.51 5.48
C GLN A 431 18.24 18.93 6.85
N SER A 432 17.81 20.08 7.38
CA SER A 432 18.23 20.54 8.72
C SER A 432 17.71 19.62 9.83
N GLY A 433 16.46 19.15 9.74
CA GLY A 433 15.92 18.18 10.70
C GLY A 433 16.64 16.83 10.66
N TYR A 434 17.01 16.35 9.46
CA TYR A 434 17.82 15.13 9.32
C TYR A 434 19.25 15.28 9.84
N GLN A 435 19.88 16.45 9.65
CA GLN A 435 21.20 16.75 10.25
C GLN A 435 21.15 16.74 11.78
N MET A 436 20.01 17.11 12.37
CA MET A 436 19.73 17.00 13.81
C MET A 436 19.34 15.58 14.25
N ARG A 437 19.45 14.57 13.36
CA ARG A 437 19.05 13.17 13.61
C ARG A 437 17.60 12.98 14.05
N LYS A 438 16.71 13.89 13.65
CA LYS A 438 15.27 13.78 13.92
C LYS A 438 14.58 12.91 12.86
N THR A 439 13.49 12.26 13.27
CA THR A 439 12.51 11.56 12.43
C THR A 439 11.12 11.95 12.87
N ARG A 440 10.11 11.82 12.01
CA ARG A 440 8.72 12.21 12.30
C ARG A 440 8.57 13.64 12.80
N PHE A 441 9.34 14.56 12.21
CA PHE A 441 9.32 15.98 12.57
C PHE A 441 8.62 16.81 11.51
N ALA A 442 8.19 18.02 11.86
CA ALA A 442 7.86 19.07 10.90
C ALA A 442 8.73 20.29 11.20
N HIS A 443 9.38 20.85 10.18
CA HIS A 443 10.26 22.00 10.36
C HIS A 443 10.03 23.02 9.27
N SER A 444 9.87 24.28 9.66
CA SER A 444 9.81 25.38 8.71
C SER A 444 11.19 25.89 8.34
N TYR A 445 11.29 26.33 7.10
CA TYR A 445 12.45 27.07 6.66
C TYR A 445 12.48 28.43 7.35
N GLN A 446 13.55 28.69 8.08
CA GLN A 446 13.83 30.01 8.65
C GLN A 446 14.98 30.63 7.86
N THR A 447 14.79 31.84 7.36
CA THR A 447 15.85 32.64 6.71
C THR A 447 17.06 32.80 7.63
N MET A 448 18.25 32.81 7.04
CA MET A 448 19.48 33.12 7.78
C MET A 448 19.52 34.62 8.03
N ASP A 449 19.35 35.05 9.28
CA ASP A 449 19.50 36.43 9.71
C ASP A 449 20.74 36.61 10.62
N ILE A 450 21.10 37.86 10.91
CA ILE A 450 22.26 38.18 11.76
C ILE A 450 22.10 37.52 13.13
N SER A 451 20.91 37.56 13.73
CA SER A 451 20.64 36.95 15.03
C SER A 451 20.88 35.44 15.05
N ARG A 452 20.63 34.73 13.94
CA ARG A 452 20.91 33.29 13.81
C ARG A 452 22.38 33.02 13.56
N LEU A 453 23.06 33.83 12.75
CA LEU A 453 24.52 33.75 12.59
C LEU A 453 25.24 33.90 13.94
N LEU A 454 24.81 34.87 14.75
CA LEU A 454 25.37 35.07 16.10
C LEU A 454 25.10 33.88 17.02
N ARG A 455 23.90 33.27 16.96
CA ARG A 455 23.57 32.07 17.72
C ARG A 455 24.35 30.81 17.32
N MET A 456 25.06 30.82 16.19
CA MET A 456 25.95 29.72 15.81
C MET A 456 27.32 29.80 16.50
N ILE A 457 27.67 30.94 17.09
CA ILE A 457 28.90 31.11 17.87
C ILE A 457 28.69 30.46 19.25
N PRO A 458 29.62 29.64 19.76
CA PRO A 458 29.52 29.06 21.10
C PRO A 458 29.30 30.12 22.18
N HIS A 459 28.47 29.81 23.18
CA HIS A 459 28.13 30.75 24.25
C HIS A 459 29.37 31.32 24.97
N ASP A 460 30.35 30.45 25.26
CA ASP A 460 31.57 30.85 25.96
C ASP A 460 32.43 31.81 25.12
N GLU A 461 32.47 31.61 23.79
CA GLU A 461 33.17 32.53 22.88
C GLU A 461 32.44 33.88 22.78
N MET A 462 31.11 33.88 22.73
CA MET A 462 30.31 35.12 22.77
C MET A 462 30.53 35.89 24.08
N LEU A 463 30.51 35.18 25.22
CA LEU A 463 30.71 35.76 26.53
C LEU A 463 32.13 36.32 26.66
N GLN A 464 33.15 35.57 26.21
CA GLN A 464 34.54 36.01 26.20
C GLN A 464 34.71 37.27 25.36
N PHE A 465 34.19 37.29 24.13
CA PHE A 465 34.27 38.45 23.24
C PHE A 465 33.59 39.69 23.84
N HIS A 466 32.41 39.52 24.43
CA HIS A 466 31.68 40.58 25.11
C HIS A 466 32.47 41.12 26.32
N GLN A 467 32.96 40.23 27.19
CA GLN A 467 33.75 40.61 28.37
C GLN A 467 35.05 41.30 27.98
N GLU A 468 35.79 40.81 26.99
CA GLU A 468 37.04 41.42 26.51
C GLU A 468 36.80 42.81 25.92
N THR A 469 35.69 42.99 25.19
CA THR A 469 35.35 44.28 24.56
C THR A 469 35.04 45.35 25.60
N PHE A 470 34.33 45.01 26.68
CA PHE A 470 33.95 45.96 27.73
C PHE A 470 34.85 45.92 28.98
N LYS A 471 35.87 45.05 29.03
CA LYS A 471 36.85 44.96 30.13
C LYS A 471 37.42 46.31 30.58
N PRO A 472 37.80 47.25 29.68
CA PRO A 472 38.38 48.54 30.08
C PRO A 472 37.42 49.44 30.90
N PHE A 473 36.14 49.12 30.93
CA PHE A 473 35.11 49.86 31.68
C PHE A 473 34.81 49.24 33.06
N ASN A 474 35.33 48.05 33.37
CA ASN A 474 34.98 47.32 34.59
C ASN A 474 35.48 48.00 35.88
N ASP A 475 36.62 48.69 35.84
CA ASP A 475 37.25 49.33 37.01
C ASP A 475 36.68 50.74 37.32
N ARG A 476 35.58 51.13 36.64
CA ARG A 476 34.93 52.43 36.81
C ARG A 476 33.81 52.37 37.83
N ASP A 477 33.47 53.52 38.39
CA ASP A 477 32.28 53.66 39.21
C ASP A 477 31.04 53.17 38.43
N PRO A 478 30.11 52.41 39.05
CA PRO A 478 28.96 51.84 38.34
C PRO A 478 28.11 52.87 37.60
N ASN A 479 27.93 54.07 38.16
CA ASN A 479 27.15 55.13 37.51
C ASN A 479 27.91 55.70 36.32
N GLU A 480 29.21 55.94 36.48
CA GLU A 480 30.07 56.42 35.41
C GLU A 480 30.15 55.42 34.24
N ARG A 481 30.31 54.13 34.55
CA ARG A 481 30.30 53.05 33.56
C ARG A 481 29.00 53.05 32.77
N SER A 482 27.86 53.09 33.47
CA SER A 482 26.53 53.11 32.86
C SER A 482 26.37 54.29 31.90
N GLU A 483 26.80 55.49 32.30
CA GLU A 483 26.73 56.68 31.46
C GLU A 483 27.61 56.57 30.20
N LEU A 484 28.83 56.05 30.33
CA LEU A 484 29.76 55.86 29.20
C LEU A 484 29.24 54.80 28.23
N MET A 485 28.75 53.67 28.73
CA MET A 485 28.13 52.61 27.91
C MET A 485 26.89 53.10 27.19
N LYS A 486 25.99 53.81 27.88
CA LYS A 486 24.79 54.40 27.28
C LYS A 486 25.15 55.43 26.20
N THR A 487 26.17 56.26 26.46
CA THR A 487 26.65 57.24 25.47
C THR A 487 27.27 56.57 24.25
N LEU A 488 28.02 55.49 24.44
CA LEU A 488 28.66 54.73 23.38
C LEU A 488 27.64 53.95 22.52
N SER A 489 26.63 53.32 23.14
CA SER A 489 25.54 52.63 22.43
C SER A 489 24.74 53.60 21.58
N SER A 490 24.23 54.69 22.18
CA SER A 490 23.46 55.73 21.48
C SER A 490 24.28 56.41 20.38
N PHE A 491 25.60 56.58 20.59
CA PHE A 491 26.49 57.08 19.53
C PHE A 491 26.52 56.18 18.31
N TYR A 492 26.59 54.86 18.52
CA TYR A 492 26.55 53.91 17.41
C TYR A 492 25.16 53.81 16.78
N GLU A 493 24.09 53.80 17.57
CA GLU A 493 22.70 53.79 17.08
C GLU A 493 22.42 55.00 16.17
N ASN A 494 22.93 56.18 16.53
CA ASN A 494 22.86 57.39 15.72
C ASN A 494 23.95 57.50 14.64
N HIS A 495 24.42 56.38 14.10
CA HIS A 495 25.40 56.34 13.00
C HIS A 495 26.67 57.17 13.24
N CYS A 496 27.16 57.20 14.48
CA CYS A 496 28.33 57.96 14.90
C CYS A 496 28.15 59.50 14.79
N GLN A 497 26.91 60.00 14.81
CA GLN A 497 26.58 61.42 14.75
C GLN A 497 26.43 62.03 16.15
N ILE A 498 27.35 62.93 16.51
CA ILE A 498 27.43 63.54 17.85
C ILE A 498 26.18 64.37 18.18
N VAL A 499 25.64 65.10 17.19
CA VAL A 499 24.50 66.00 17.40
C VAL A 499 23.24 65.21 17.75
N ASP A 500 22.99 64.11 17.05
CA ASP A 500 21.78 63.31 17.26
C ASP A 500 21.89 62.46 18.53
N THR A 501 23.09 61.96 18.83
CA THR A 501 23.42 61.33 20.12
C THR A 501 23.15 62.28 21.31
N ALA A 502 23.53 63.55 21.18
CA ALA A 502 23.33 64.54 22.24
C ALA A 502 21.83 64.83 22.48
N LYS A 503 21.03 64.88 21.41
CA LYS A 503 19.58 65.05 21.50
C LYS A 503 18.92 63.85 22.18
N GLU A 504 19.28 62.62 21.79
CA GLU A 504 18.70 61.39 22.37
C GLU A 504 19.03 61.25 23.85
N LEU A 505 20.26 61.58 24.24
CA LEU A 505 20.70 61.49 25.64
C LEU A 505 20.27 62.69 26.48
N PHE A 506 19.61 63.69 25.90
CA PHE A 506 19.22 64.95 26.56
C PHE A 506 20.40 65.68 27.22
N VAL A 507 21.57 65.69 26.57
CA VAL A 507 22.78 66.37 27.06
C VAL A 507 23.36 67.32 26.01
N HIS A 508 24.27 68.19 26.42
CA HIS A 508 24.96 69.06 25.48
C HIS A 508 25.97 68.27 24.62
N ARG A 509 26.17 68.65 23.35
CA ARG A 509 27.11 67.99 22.42
C ARG A 509 28.53 67.83 22.98
N ASN A 510 28.99 68.81 23.76
CA ASN A 510 30.32 68.78 24.37
C ASN A 510 30.44 67.67 25.43
N THR A 511 29.35 67.34 26.13
CA THR A 511 29.32 66.23 27.08
C THR A 511 29.46 64.89 26.36
N VAL A 512 28.81 64.73 25.20
CA VAL A 512 28.99 63.54 24.35
C VAL A 512 30.43 63.44 23.88
N ILE A 513 31.02 64.52 23.35
CA ILE A 513 32.43 64.56 22.93
C ILE A 513 33.34 64.13 24.08
N TYR A 514 33.19 64.75 25.26
CA TYR A 514 33.98 64.42 26.44
C TYR A 514 33.86 62.95 26.85
N ARG A 515 32.64 62.40 26.87
CA ARG A 515 32.41 60.99 27.22
C ARG A 515 33.00 60.04 26.18
N LEU A 516 32.90 60.37 24.88
CA LEU A 516 33.47 59.58 23.80
C LEU A 516 35.01 59.62 23.81
N GLU A 517 35.63 60.78 24.00
CA GLU A 517 37.10 60.90 24.20
C GLU A 517 37.57 60.08 25.42
N LYS A 518 36.74 60.04 26.47
CA LYS A 518 37.00 59.20 27.64
C LYS A 518 36.90 57.72 27.28
N CYS A 519 35.89 57.29 26.53
CA CYS A 519 35.79 55.92 26.01
C CYS A 519 37.01 55.53 25.15
N GLU A 520 37.49 56.41 24.26
CA GLU A 520 38.69 56.17 23.45
C GLU A 520 39.95 56.00 24.32
N LYS A 521 40.14 56.89 25.31
CA LYS A 521 41.27 56.79 26.25
C LYS A 521 41.24 55.51 27.08
N LEU A 522 40.05 55.08 27.52
CA LEU A 522 39.89 53.86 28.31
C LEU A 522 40.18 52.61 27.49
N THR A 523 39.63 52.56 26.28
CA THR A 523 39.69 51.38 25.43
C THR A 523 41.00 51.28 24.65
N GLY A 524 41.73 52.39 24.51
CA GLY A 524 42.91 52.50 23.64
C GLY A 524 42.58 52.37 22.16
N ARG A 525 41.30 52.51 21.80
CA ARG A 525 40.75 52.24 20.46
C ARG A 525 40.11 53.50 19.91
N ASN A 526 40.23 53.69 18.60
CA ASN A 526 39.51 54.74 17.90
C ASN A 526 38.06 54.28 17.68
N ILE A 527 37.10 54.89 18.35
CA ILE A 527 35.69 54.45 18.31
C ILE A 527 35.01 54.73 16.95
N LYS A 528 35.62 55.55 16.10
CA LYS A 528 35.13 55.82 14.74
C LYS A 528 35.79 54.94 13.68
N ASP A 529 36.83 54.18 14.05
CA ASP A 529 37.41 53.19 13.14
C ASP A 529 36.33 52.15 12.77
N PRO A 530 36.17 51.79 11.49
CA PRO A 530 35.12 50.86 11.06
C PRO A 530 35.15 49.51 11.78
N MET A 531 36.34 48.97 12.04
CA MET A 531 36.48 47.66 12.68
C MET A 531 36.18 47.73 14.17
N GLU A 532 36.62 48.78 14.83
CA GLU A 532 36.32 49.01 16.25
C GLU A 532 34.85 49.35 16.47
N SER A 533 34.23 50.14 15.59
CA SER A 533 32.79 50.39 15.62
C SER A 533 32.00 49.08 15.46
N LEU A 534 32.40 48.20 14.54
CA LEU A 534 31.79 46.89 14.37
C LEU A 534 31.93 46.03 15.64
N ARG A 535 33.14 45.98 16.25
CA ARG A 535 33.38 45.27 17.50
C ARG A 535 32.39 45.69 18.60
N PHE A 536 32.25 47.00 18.84
CA PHE A 536 31.36 47.49 19.89
C PHE A 536 29.88 47.25 19.57
N ARG A 537 29.45 47.49 18.32
CA ARG A 537 28.08 47.19 17.88
C ARG A 537 27.72 45.72 18.04
N LEU A 538 28.67 44.83 17.71
CA LEU A 538 28.51 43.40 17.88
C LEU A 538 28.41 43.04 19.37
N ALA A 539 29.29 43.59 20.21
CA ALA A 539 29.25 43.36 21.65
C ALA A 539 27.92 43.83 22.28
N PHE A 540 27.41 45.01 21.92
CA PHE A 540 26.09 45.46 22.36
C PHE A 540 24.95 44.56 21.85
N ALA A 541 25.00 44.09 20.60
CA ALA A 541 23.99 43.17 20.07
C ALA A 541 23.98 41.82 20.83
N LEU A 542 25.15 41.35 21.25
CA LEU A 542 25.31 40.11 22.02
C LEU A 542 24.71 40.19 23.44
N GLU A 543 24.57 41.38 24.06
CA GLU A 543 23.96 41.52 25.40
C GLU A 543 22.56 40.89 25.47
N SER A 544 21.75 41.11 24.42
CA SER A 544 20.41 40.54 24.32
C SER A 544 20.40 39.01 24.19
N LEU A 545 21.46 38.42 23.63
CA LEU A 545 21.59 36.98 23.43
C LEU A 545 22.19 36.27 24.66
N LEU A 546 23.10 36.95 25.37
CA LEU A 546 23.72 36.45 26.60
C LEU A 546 22.73 36.44 27.78
N ASN A 547 21.80 37.40 27.84
CA ASN A 547 20.80 37.50 28.91
C ASN A 547 19.63 36.50 28.80
N VAL A 548 19.48 35.82 27.67
CA VAL A 548 18.34 34.92 27.38
C VAL A 548 18.59 33.46 27.81
N ASN A 549 19.81 33.11 28.27
CA ASN A 549 20.15 31.75 28.71
C ASN A 549 20.63 31.67 30.17
N PRO A 550 19.74 31.41 31.14
CA PRO A 550 20.06 30.49 32.22
C PRO A 550 19.55 29.11 31.77
N ALA A 551 20.40 28.29 31.14
CA ALA A 551 20.07 26.87 31.02
C ALA A 551 20.06 26.24 32.43
N PRO A 552 19.17 25.28 32.72
CA PRO A 552 19.08 24.67 34.04
C PRO A 552 20.37 23.91 34.34
N SER A 553 20.99 24.24 35.46
CA SER A 553 22.13 23.51 36.01
C SER A 553 21.79 22.03 36.11
N GLU A 554 22.60 21.20 35.47
CA GLU A 554 22.63 19.75 35.66
C GLU A 554 22.65 19.46 37.17
N ALA A 555 21.62 18.77 37.64
CA ALA A 555 21.60 18.22 38.98
C ALA A 555 22.72 17.17 39.06
N ASN A 556 23.73 17.47 39.87
CA ASN A 556 24.68 16.49 40.38
C ASN A 556 23.93 15.29 40.97
N HIS A 557 23.94 14.16 40.25
CA HIS A 557 23.75 12.86 40.87
C HIS A 557 25.08 12.46 41.54
N THR A 558 25.25 12.94 42.77
CA THR A 558 26.06 12.27 43.78
C THR A 558 25.12 11.84 44.90
N SER A 559 24.83 10.53 44.93
CA SER A 559 24.62 9.65 46.09
C SER A 559 23.78 8.44 45.68
#